data_AF-A0A6M3M390-F1
#
_entry.id   AF-A0A6M3M390-F1
#
_cell.length_a   1.000
_cell.length_b   1.000
_cell.length_c   1.000
_cell.angle_alpha   90.00
_cell.angle_beta   90.00
_cell.angle_gamma   90.00
#
_symmetry.space_group_name_H-M   'P 1'
#
loop_
_entity.id
_entity.type
_entity.pdbx_description
1 polymer ?
#
loop_
_entity_poly.entity_id
_entity_poly.type
_entity_poly.pdbx_seq_one_letter_code
_entity_poly.pdbx_strand_id
1 'polypeptide(L)' 'VGAYFGSLFPNIEKWEYIKHKKGIYPFQSAVDLWKSGLVSSYDGKIWRLHGKKKAEILWEGKI' A
#
# COMPACT_ATOMS: atom_id res chain seq x y z
N VAL A 1 10.16 -4.04 -12.53
CA VAL A 1 9.92 -3.06 -11.44
C VAL A 1 9.59 -3.84 -10.17
N GLY A 2 10.24 -3.51 -9.06
CA GLY A 2 9.96 -4.08 -7.74
C GLY A 2 9.72 -2.96 -6.73
N ALA A 3 8.85 -3.20 -5.75
CA ALA A 3 8.58 -2.27 -4.66
C ALA A 3 8.87 -2.95 -3.33
N TYR A 4 9.56 -2.24 -2.44
CA TYR A 4 9.89 -2.69 -1.09
C TYR A 4 8.96 -1.99 -0.11
N PHE A 5 7.93 -2.69 0.37
CA PHE A 5 7.00 -2.12 1.36
C PHE A 5 7.51 -2.29 2.80
N GLY A 6 8.29 -3.35 3.05
CA GLY A 6 8.77 -3.67 4.41
C GLY A 6 9.83 -4.77 4.48
N SER A 7 10.12 -5.47 3.38
CA SER A 7 11.07 -6.59 3.37
C SER A 7 12.53 -6.19 3.61
N LEU A 8 12.85 -4.89 3.56
CA LEU A 8 14.16 -4.36 3.95
C LEU A 8 14.29 -4.15 5.47
N PHE A 9 13.21 -4.35 6.21
CA PHE A 9 13.14 -4.09 7.66
C PHE A 9 12.69 -5.34 8.43
N PRO A 10 13.45 -6.45 8.39
CA PRO A 10 13.00 -7.75 8.90
C PRO A 10 12.78 -7.79 10.42
N ASN A 11 13.39 -6.87 11.17
CA ASN A 11 13.39 -6.87 12.64
C ASN A 11 12.51 -5.76 13.26
N ILE A 12 11.69 -5.06 12.46
CA ILE A 12 10.78 -4.02 12.99
C ILE A 12 9.53 -4.67 13.58
N GLU A 13 9.41 -4.64 14.90
CA GLU A 13 8.23 -5.15 15.61
C GLU A 13 7.18 -4.07 15.89
N LYS A 14 7.58 -2.79 15.91
CA LYS A 14 6.73 -1.63 16.15
C LYS A 14 6.96 -0.60 15.05
N TRP A 15 5.87 -0.18 14.43
CA TRP A 15 5.87 0.81 13.35
C TRP A 15 5.32 2.11 13.93
N GLU A 16 6.05 3.21 13.75
CA GLU A 16 5.63 4.50 14.28
C GLU A 16 4.38 5.01 13.59
N TYR A 17 3.62 5.87 14.28
CA TYR A 17 2.42 6.54 13.78
C TYR A 17 1.24 5.63 13.40
N ILE A 18 1.33 4.32 13.63
CA ILE A 18 0.25 3.37 13.39
C ILE A 18 -0.01 2.51 14.63
N LYS A 19 -1.28 2.41 15.01
CA LYS A 19 -1.75 1.43 15.99
C LYS A 19 -1.87 0.07 15.29
N HIS A 20 -0.99 -0.86 15.63
CA HIS A 20 -1.04 -2.24 15.14
C HIS A 20 -0.62 -3.22 16.22
N LYS A 21 -0.87 -4.52 15.99
CA LYS A 21 -0.46 -5.57 16.91
C LYS A 21 1.04 -5.86 16.73
N LYS A 22 1.81 -5.73 17.81
CA LYS A 22 3.26 -6.00 17.84
C LYS A 22 3.62 -7.30 17.10
N GLY A 23 4.63 -7.23 16.24
CA GLY A 23 5.11 -8.37 15.45
C GLY A 23 4.25 -8.71 14.22
N ILE A 24 3.14 -8.00 13.99
CA ILE A 24 2.35 -8.11 12.76
C ILE A 24 2.72 -6.94 11.84
N TYR A 25 2.99 -7.24 10.58
CA TYR A 25 3.30 -6.23 9.58
C TYR A 25 2.03 -5.47 9.15
N PRO A 26 1.92 -4.15 9.38
CA PRO A 26 0.66 -3.43 9.24
C PRO A 26 0.31 -3.04 7.79
N PHE A 27 1.26 -3.10 6.86
CA PHE A 27 1.05 -2.67 5.46
C PHE A 27 0.84 -3.86 4.50
N GLN A 28 0.30 -4.97 5.01
CA GLN A 28 0.02 -6.15 4.18
C GLN A 28 -0.95 -5.82 3.04
N SER A 29 -1.93 -4.94 3.28
CA SER A 29 -2.85 -4.47 2.24
C SER A 29 -2.14 -3.82 1.04
N ALA A 30 -1.09 -3.03 1.27
CA ALA A 30 -0.30 -2.42 0.20
C ALA A 30 0.48 -3.48 -0.61
N VAL A 31 0.99 -4.51 0.07
CA VAL A 31 1.66 -5.66 -0.58
C VAL A 31 0.68 -6.43 -1.46
N ASP A 32 -0.54 -6.67 -0.97
CA ASP A 32 -1.57 -7.42 -1.70
C ASP A 32 -2.05 -6.65 -2.93
N LEU A 33 -2.22 -5.33 -2.82
CA LEU A 33 -2.49 -4.45 -3.96
C LEU A 33 -1.36 -4.53 -5.00
N TRP A 34 -0.11 -4.39 -4.58
CA TRP A 34 1.02 -4.47 -5.51
C TRP A 34 1.09 -5.80 -6.24
N LYS A 35 0.91 -6.92 -5.51
CA LYS A 35 0.93 -8.28 -6.09
C LYS A 35 -0.23 -8.53 -7.06
N SER A 36 -1.35 -7.83 -6.90
CA SER A 36 -2.48 -7.87 -7.84
C SER A 36 -2.33 -6.91 -9.03
N GLY A 37 -1.19 -6.21 -9.14
CA GLY A 37 -0.95 -5.24 -10.21
C GLY A 37 -1.71 -3.92 -10.01
N LEU A 38 -2.08 -3.62 -8.77
CA LEU A 38 -2.80 -2.42 -8.37
C LEU A 38 -1.89 -1.47 -7.59
N VAL A 39 -2.08 -0.17 -7.81
CA VAL A 39 -1.31 0.89 -7.13
C VAL A 39 -2.27 1.96 -6.64
N SER A 40 -2.28 2.24 -5.34
CA SER A 40 -3.04 3.34 -4.77
C SER A 40 -2.28 4.67 -4.91
N SER A 41 -3.00 5.77 -5.12
CA SER A 41 -2.47 7.12 -5.10
C SER A 41 -3.42 8.07 -4.36
N TYR A 42 -2.87 9.12 -3.76
CA TYR A 42 -3.61 10.18 -3.06
C TYR A 42 -3.04 11.54 -3.43
N ASP A 43 -3.90 12.47 -3.85
CA ASP A 43 -3.51 13.82 -4.26
C ASP A 43 -3.75 14.90 -3.19
N GLY A 44 -4.08 14.49 -1.96
CA GLY A 44 -4.49 15.40 -0.88
C GLY A 44 -5.99 15.66 -0.81
N LYS A 45 -6.79 15.16 -1.77
CA LYS A 45 -8.25 15.32 -1.80
C LYS A 45 -9.00 14.04 -2.15
N ILE A 46 -8.46 13.23 -3.05
CA ILE A 46 -9.10 12.05 -3.62
C ILE A 46 -8.11 10.88 -3.64
N TRP A 47 -8.60 9.71 -3.23
CA TRP A 47 -7.91 8.44 -3.40
C TRP A 47 -8.22 7.85 -4.77
N ARG A 48 -7.23 7.27 -5.41
CA ARG A 48 -7.37 6.52 -6.66
C ARG A 48 -6.72 5.16 -6.56
N LEU A 49 -7.31 4.18 -7.23
CA LEU A 49 -6.71 2.87 -7.42
C LEU A 49 -6.42 2.67 -8.90
N HIS A 50 -5.15 2.56 -9.24
CA HIS A 50 -4.67 2.37 -10.61
C HIS A 50 -4.42 0.89 -10.91
N GLY A 51 -4.58 0.50 -12.17
CA GLY A 51 -4.20 -0.82 -12.64
C GLY A 51 -4.08 -0.92 -14.16
N LYS A 52 -4.01 -2.15 -14.66
CA LYS A 52 -3.79 -2.50 -16.08
C LYS A 52 -2.47 -1.93 -16.64
N LYS A 53 -2.19 -2.20 -17.91
CA LYS A 53 -0.92 -1.82 -18.56
C LYS A 53 -0.69 -0.31 -18.68
N LYS A 54 -1.76 0.50 -18.65
CA LYS A 54 -1.71 1.96 -18.84
C LYS A 54 -1.99 2.76 -17.56
N ALA A 55 -1.93 2.12 -16.38
CA ALA A 55 -2.23 2.76 -15.09
C ALA A 55 -3.61 3.47 -15.06
N GLU A 56 -4.60 2.82 -15.66
CA GLU A 56 -5.98 3.29 -15.69
C GLU A 56 -6.54 3.41 -14.26
N ILE A 57 -7.37 4.42 -14.01
CA ILE A 57 -8.10 4.58 -12.75
C ILE A 57 -9.24 3.55 -12.75
N LEU A 58 -9.15 2.55 -11.88
CA LEU A 58 -10.17 1.52 -11.69
C LEU A 58 -11.19 1.91 -10.61
N TRP A 59 -10.79 2.77 -9.69
CA TRP A 59 -11.64 3.32 -8.64
C TRP A 59 -11.14 4.68 -8.19
N GLU A 60 -12.05 5.56 -7.81
CA GLU A 60 -11.76 6.82 -7.14
C GLU A 60 -12.79 7.12 -6.05
N GLY A 61 -12.36 7.77 -4.98
CA GLY A 61 -13.25 8.11 -3.87
C GLY A 61 -12.60 8.88 -2.74
N LYS A 62 -13.43 9.28 -1.79
CA LYS A 62 -13.01 9.86 -0.50
C LYS A 62 -13.22 8.81 0.58
N ILE A 63 -12.28 8.72 1.51
CA ILE A 63 -12.25 7.76 2.63
C ILE A 63 -12.03 8.55 3.91
#